data_AF-A0A1G8Z6Z9-F1
#
_entry.id   AF-A0A1G8Z6Z9-F1
#
_cell.length_a   1.000
_cell.length_b   1.000
_cell.length_c   1.000
_cell.angle_alpha   90.00
_cell.angle_beta   90.00
_cell.angle_gamma   90.00
#
_symmetry.space_group_name_H-M   'P 1'
#
loop_
_entity.id
_entity.type
_entity.pdbx_description
1 polymer ?
#
loop_
_entity_poly.entity_id
_entity_poly.type
_entity_poly.pdbx_seq_one_letter_code
_entity_poly.pdbx_strand_id
1 'polypeptide(L)'
;MDKITRKTSFGQWFSPINLQLFEETVKTLKLDYYTKKLTTESFLKLLLFAQLQEIESLHALGDCLVDDQLQKGIALDSISVSQLSRR
;
A
#
# COMPACT_ATOMS: atom_id res chain seq x y z
N MET A 1 26.43 16.43 -13.16
CA MET A 1 25.09 16.10 -13.70
C MET A 1 25.07 14.59 -13.79
N ASP A 2 24.68 13.92 -12.70
CA ASP A 2 24.91 12.50 -12.51
C ASP A 2 23.66 11.79 -12.00
N LYS A 3 23.36 10.66 -12.64
CA LYS A 3 22.41 9.61 -12.26
C LYS A 3 20.94 9.85 -12.60
N ILE A 4 20.62 9.97 -13.88
CA ILE A 4 19.28 9.61 -14.44
C ILE A 4 19.23 8.07 -14.68
N THR A 5 19.82 7.30 -13.78
CA THR A 5 19.78 5.83 -13.80
C THR A 5 19.72 5.37 -12.35
N ARG A 6 18.56 5.47 -11.71
CA ARG A 6 18.38 4.92 -10.36
C ARG A 6 17.14 4.04 -10.35
N LYS A 7 17.34 2.77 -10.71
CA LYS A 7 16.61 1.72 -9.98
C LYS A 7 17.03 1.90 -8.53
N THR A 8 16.17 2.52 -7.72
CA THR A 8 16.41 2.63 -6.28
C THR A 8 16.55 1.22 -5.70
N SER A 9 17.23 1.05 -4.56
CA SER A 9 17.30 -0.26 -3.88
C SER A 9 15.89 -0.83 -3.65
N PHE A 10 14.92 0.05 -3.37
CA PHE A 10 13.50 -0.29 -3.31
C PHE A 10 12.96 -0.84 -4.64
N GLY A 11 13.20 -0.16 -5.76
CA GLY A 11 12.74 -0.64 -7.08
C GLY A 11 13.37 -1.97 -7.49
N GLN A 12 14.62 -2.23 -7.10
CA GLN A 12 15.25 -3.54 -7.30
C GLN A 12 14.61 -4.63 -6.43
N TRP A 13 14.31 -4.31 -5.16
CA TRP A 13 13.62 -5.21 -4.24
C TRP A 13 12.17 -5.50 -4.64
N PHE A 14 11.47 -4.51 -5.22
CA PHE A 14 10.08 -4.64 -5.67
C PHE A 14 9.96 -5.40 -6.99
N SER A 15 10.92 -5.26 -7.90
CA SER A 15 10.93 -5.89 -9.23
C SER A 15 10.62 -7.41 -9.27
N PRO A 16 11.05 -8.27 -8.32
CA PRO A 16 10.71 -9.69 -8.34
C PRO A 16 9.28 -10.02 -7.94
N ILE A 17 8.48 -9.05 -7.43
CA ILE A 17 7.10 -9.30 -7.02
C ILE A 17 6.23 -9.52 -8.26
N ASN A 18 5.63 -10.72 -8.37
CA ASN A 18 4.68 -11.03 -9.43
C ASN A 18 3.28 -10.51 -9.04
N LEU A 19 2.92 -9.34 -9.57
CA LEU A 19 1.63 -8.69 -9.31
C LEU A 19 0.43 -9.48 -9.85
N GLN A 20 0.60 -10.23 -10.94
CA GLN A 20 -0.47 -11.05 -11.49
C GLN A 20 -0.80 -12.22 -10.56
N LEU A 21 0.24 -12.94 -10.09
CA LEU A 21 0.07 -14.02 -9.13
C LEU A 21 -0.54 -13.50 -7.82
N PHE A 22 -0.14 -12.31 -7.38
CA PHE A 22 -0.73 -11.65 -6.22
C PHE A 22 -2.24 -11.42 -6.42
N GLU A 23 -2.65 -10.83 -7.54
CA GLU A 23 -4.06 -10.57 -7.84
C GLU A 23 -4.87 -11.88 -7.93
N GLU A 24 -4.33 -12.91 -8.58
CA GLU A 24 -4.93 -14.24 -8.67
C GLU A 24 -5.10 -14.87 -7.28
N THR A 25 -4.10 -14.71 -6.40
CA THR A 25 -4.13 -15.22 -5.02
C THR A 25 -5.22 -14.52 -4.21
N VAL A 26 -5.31 -13.19 -4.30
CA VAL A 26 -6.34 -12.39 -3.62
C VAL A 26 -7.74 -12.85 -4.01
N LYS A 27 -7.97 -13.07 -5.31
CA LYS A 27 -9.25 -13.55 -5.85
C LYS A 27 -9.56 -14.98 -5.43
N THR A 28 -8.59 -15.90 -5.57
CA THR A 28 -8.75 -17.33 -5.29
C THR A 28 -9.05 -17.58 -3.81
N LEU A 29 -8.32 -16.89 -2.93
CA LEU A 29 -8.51 -17.00 -1.48
C LEU A 29 -9.64 -16.10 -0.95
N LYS A 30 -10.28 -15.30 -1.82
CA LYS A 30 -11.39 -14.41 -1.46
C LYS A 30 -11.03 -13.43 -0.32
N LEU A 31 -9.78 -12.95 -0.29
CA LEU A 31 -9.25 -12.13 0.82
C LEU A 31 -10.03 -10.82 1.03
N ASP A 32 -10.62 -10.29 -0.05
CA ASP A 32 -11.40 -9.05 -0.01
C ASP A 32 -12.92 -9.27 -0.03
N TYR A 33 -13.41 -10.51 0.10
CA TYR A 33 -14.84 -10.82 -0.06
C TYR A 33 -15.77 -10.07 0.89
N TYR A 34 -15.35 -9.86 2.14
CA TYR A 34 -16.08 -9.07 3.13
C TYR A 34 -15.49 -7.67 3.35
N THR A 35 -14.52 -7.28 2.54
CA THR A 35 -13.81 -6.02 2.68
C THR A 35 -14.48 -4.94 1.84
N LYS A 36 -14.98 -3.90 2.51
CA LYS A 36 -15.63 -2.76 1.83
C LYS A 36 -14.70 -1.61 1.44
N LYS A 37 -13.58 -1.42 2.15
CA LYS A 37 -12.77 -0.19 2.06
C LYS A 37 -11.27 -0.48 1.93
N LEU A 38 -10.68 -1.18 2.89
CA LEU A 38 -9.24 -1.48 2.88
C LEU A 38 -8.96 -2.81 2.19
N THR A 39 -9.00 -2.84 0.85
CA THR A 39 -8.67 -4.04 0.07
C THR A 39 -7.21 -4.44 0.25
N THR A 40 -6.89 -5.68 -0.11
CA THR A 40 -5.53 -6.21 -0.02
C THR A 40 -4.58 -5.43 -0.93
N GLU A 41 -5.07 -4.96 -2.08
CA GLU A 41 -4.33 -4.07 -2.97
C GLU A 41 -4.08 -2.70 -2.34
N SER A 42 -5.11 -2.01 -1.83
CA SER A 42 -4.95 -0.70 -1.19
C SER A 42 -4.07 -0.77 0.06
N PHE A 43 -4.16 -1.86 0.82
CA PHE A 43 -3.28 -2.10 1.97
C PHE A 43 -1.82 -2.32 1.54
N LEU A 44 -1.56 -3.09 0.48
CA LEU A 44 -0.21 -3.24 -0.06
C LEU A 44 0.36 -1.89 -0.50
N LYS A 45 -0.42 -1.07 -1.22
CA LYS A 45 0.01 0.28 -1.62
C LYS A 45 0.38 1.15 -0.42
N LEU A 46 -0.39 1.06 0.67
CA LEU A 46 -0.08 1.76 1.93
C LEU A 46 1.23 1.29 2.56
N LEU A 47 1.49 -0.01 2.58
CA LEU A 47 2.76 -0.55 3.10
C LEU A 47 3.95 -0.12 2.25
N LEU A 48 3.80 -0.12 0.92
CA LEU A 48 4.84 0.37 0.00
C LEU A 48 5.10 1.87 0.20
N PHE A 49 4.04 2.66 0.39
CA PHE A 49 4.17 4.09 0.73
C PHE A 49 4.89 4.28 2.06
N ALA A 50 4.50 3.55 3.11
CA ALA A 50 5.16 3.60 4.42
C ALA A 50 6.64 3.24 4.32
N GLN A 51 7.00 2.22 3.53
CA GLN A 51 8.39 1.85 3.29
C GLN A 51 9.17 2.95 2.55
N LEU A 52 8.55 3.62 1.58
CA LEU A 52 9.18 4.69 0.80
C LEU A 52 9.35 5.99 1.58
N GLN A 53 8.42 6.27 2.49
CA GLN A 53 8.44 7.45 3.36
C GLN A 53 9.09 7.18 4.72
N GLU A 54 9.62 5.97 4.93
CA GLU A 54 10.27 5.54 6.17
C GLU A 54 9.35 5.73 7.41
N ILE A 55 8.05 5.46 7.25
CA ILE A 55 7.06 5.59 8.32
C ILE A 55 7.24 4.44 9.32
N GLU A 56 7.53 4.79 10.56
CA GLU A 56 7.99 3.86 11.59
C GLU A 56 6.92 2.93 12.17
N SER A 57 5.63 3.25 12.00
CA SER A 57 4.54 2.45 12.57
C SER A 57 3.21 2.61 11.85
N LEU A 58 2.31 1.65 12.04
CA LEU A 58 0.91 1.75 11.61
C LEU A 58 0.19 2.96 12.26
N HIS A 59 0.59 3.36 13.47
CA HIS A 59 0.04 4.54 14.12
C HIS A 59 0.44 5.81 13.37
N ALA A 60 1.74 5.98 13.09
CA ALA A 60 2.25 7.11 12.30
C ALA A 60 1.67 7.12 10.86
N LEU A 61 1.46 5.95 10.26
CA LEU A 61 0.76 5.83 8.97
C LEU A 61 -0.69 6.31 9.05
N GLY A 62 -1.34 6.08 10.19
CA GLY A 62 -2.69 6.59 10.48
C GLY A 62 -2.77 8.11 10.43
N ASP A 63 -1.75 8.81 10.92
CA ASP A 63 -1.70 10.27 10.86
C ASP A 63 -1.53 10.78 9.42
N CYS A 64 -0.79 10.06 8.57
CA CYS A 64 -0.65 10.37 7.15
C CYS A 64 -1.93 10.13 6.35
N LEU A 65 -2.80 9.22 6.80
CA LEU A 65 -4.07 8.92 6.12
C LEU A 65 -5.09 10.06 6.17
N VAL A 66 -4.84 11.14 6.93
CA VAL A 66 -5.66 12.36 6.88
C VAL A 66 -5.48 13.11 5.56
N ASP A 67 -4.42 12.83 4.80
CA ASP A 67 -4.14 13.46 3.51
C ASP A 67 -5.01 12.89 2.37
N ASP A 68 -5.88 13.74 1.82
CA ASP A 68 -6.76 13.41 0.68
C ASP A 68 -6.00 13.00 -0.60
N GLN A 69 -4.78 13.49 -0.81
CA GLN A 69 -3.96 13.12 -1.96
C GLN A 69 -3.46 11.68 -1.82
N LEU A 70 -3.04 11.30 -0.61
CA LEU A 70 -2.64 9.93 -0.33
C LEU A 70 -3.81 8.98 -0.54
N GLN A 71 -5.00 9.30 0.01
CA GLN A 71 -6.21 8.48 -0.15
C GLN A 71 -6.60 8.29 -1.62
N LYS A 72 -6.54 9.35 -2.44
CA LYS A 72 -6.80 9.26 -3.88
C LYS A 72 -5.78 8.38 -4.61
N GLY A 73 -4.50 8.49 -4.26
CA GLY A 73 -3.42 7.72 -4.87
C GLY A 73 -3.52 6.20 -4.63
N ILE A 74 -4.11 5.80 -3.51
CA ILE A 74 -4.30 4.39 -3.12
C ILE A 74 -5.73 3.87 -3.38
N ALA A 75 -6.54 4.66 -4.10
CA ALA A 75 -7.94 4.36 -4.45
C ALA A 75 -8.82 4.04 -3.22
N LEU A 76 -8.64 4.82 -2.14
CA LEU A 76 -9.51 4.76 -0.96
C LEU A 76 -10.49 5.93 -0.99
N ASP A 77 -11.80 5.64 -0.99
CA ASP A 77 -12.85 6.67 -0.92
C ASP A 77 -12.85 7.42 0.44
N SER A 78 -12.50 6.70 1.51
CA SER A 78 -12.26 7.23 2.86
C SER A 78 -11.92 6.07 3.79
N ILE A 79 -10.82 6.17 4.54
CA ILE A 79 -10.46 5.20 5.58
C ILE A 79 -10.16 5.91 6.89
N SER A 80 -10.61 5.35 8.02
CA SER A 80 -10.22 5.82 9.34
C SER A 80 -9.02 5.02 9.88
N VAL A 81 -8.25 5.64 10.79
CA VAL A 81 -7.15 4.96 11.51
C VAL A 81 -7.62 3.67 12.18
N SER A 82 -8.84 3.66 12.73
CA SER A 82 -9.46 2.48 13.35
C SER A 82 -9.81 1.34 12.39
N GLN A 83 -9.83 1.59 11.08
CA GLN A 83 -9.99 0.55 10.05
C GLN A 83 -8.64 -0.02 9.63
N LEU A 84 -7.58 0.79 9.67
CA LEU A 84 -6.21 0.34 9.41
C LEU A 84 -5.73 -0.65 10.48
N SER A 85 -6.06 -0.42 11.75
CA SER A 85 -5.63 -1.29 12.87
C SER A 85 -6.29 -2.67 12.92
N ARG A 86 -7.28 -2.95 12.06
CA ARG A 86 -8.06 -4.21 12.07
C ARG A 86 -7.57 -5.25 11.06
N ARG A 87 -6.56 -4.90 10.26
CA ARG A 87 -5.91 -5.81 9.30
C ARG A 87 -4.60 -6.33 9.87
#